data_AF-A0A928CW06-F1
#
_entry.id   AF-A0A928CW06-F1
#
_cell.length_a   1.000
_cell.length_b   1.000
_cell.length_c   1.000
_cell.angle_alpha   90.00
_cell.angle_beta   90.00
_cell.angle_gamma   90.00
#
_symmetry.space_group_name_H-M   'P 1'
#
loop_
_entity.id
_entity.type
_entity.pdbx_description
1 polymer ?
#
loop_
_entity_poly.entity_id
_entity_poly.type
_entity_poly.pdbx_seq_one_letter_code
_entity_poly.pdbx_strand_id
1 'polypeptide(L)'
;MKKILSFLFLTGILLPFSLTAQYNKAARRGTAKAASELSSMAREVRVSRQIRERMEDYAIIIDYAVKHEQLNPAEMRKIQGILNRVEKMLEKSKKSGQMSVDEAKTMNRELSKAYRMLWFLRRNKLGKNQKIVFLGRNIVLRDEYRAKFDRGSLNQKEMQDIMHAYYSAWRVREQLRTDNLNPKQRLRLERECFEILSEYFTLD
;
A
#
# COMPACT_ATOMS: atom_id res chain seq x y z
N MET A 1 92.14 -34.52 -18.51
CA MET A 1 91.12 -35.08 -19.44
C MET A 1 89.76 -34.60 -18.93
N LYS A 2 89.17 -33.49 -19.42
CA LYS A 2 88.22 -33.37 -20.57
C LYS A 2 87.19 -34.52 -20.56
N LYS A 3 85.87 -34.35 -20.35
CA LYS A 3 84.91 -33.52 -21.11
C LYS A 3 83.45 -33.58 -20.53
N ILE A 4 82.70 -32.47 -20.66
CA ILE A 4 81.24 -32.29 -20.97
C ILE A 4 80.19 -32.60 -19.88
N LEU A 5 79.35 -31.60 -19.51
CA LEU A 5 77.92 -31.52 -19.89
C LEU A 5 77.21 -30.22 -19.42
N SER A 6 76.50 -29.60 -20.34
CA SER A 6 75.62 -28.43 -20.22
C SER A 6 74.26 -28.81 -19.61
N PHE A 7 73.63 -27.94 -18.81
CA PHE A 7 72.15 -27.93 -18.66
C PHE A 7 71.62 -26.55 -18.25
N LEU A 8 70.74 -26.00 -19.09
CA LEU A 8 69.79 -24.93 -18.81
C LEU A 8 68.85 -25.35 -17.66
N PHE A 9 68.48 -24.45 -16.75
CA PHE A 9 67.11 -24.44 -16.22
C PHE A 9 66.68 -23.05 -15.73
N LEU A 10 65.51 -22.65 -16.25
CA LEU A 10 64.66 -21.57 -15.81
C LEU A 10 64.57 -21.47 -14.28
N THR A 11 64.76 -20.27 -13.72
CA THR A 11 64.08 -19.89 -12.48
C THR A 11 62.98 -18.90 -12.80
N GLY A 12 61.76 -19.43 -12.74
CA GLY A 12 60.52 -18.75 -13.10
C GLY A 12 60.25 -17.52 -12.23
N ILE A 13 59.70 -16.53 -12.91
CA ILE A 13 58.96 -15.41 -12.35
C ILE A 13 57.74 -15.99 -11.60
N LEU A 14 57.84 -16.12 -10.27
CA LEU A 14 56.68 -16.32 -9.40
C LEU A 14 56.05 -14.95 -9.13
N LEU A 15 55.13 -14.52 -9.99
CA LEU A 15 54.21 -13.41 -9.69
C LEU A 15 53.28 -13.82 -8.52
N PRO A 16 52.94 -12.90 -7.61
CA PRO A 16 52.14 -13.19 -6.44
C PRO A 16 50.66 -13.33 -6.84
N PHE A 17 50.21 -14.56 -7.04
CA PHE A 17 48.80 -14.91 -7.27
C PHE A 17 47.84 -14.57 -6.10
N SER A 18 48.35 -14.05 -4.98
CA SER A 18 47.56 -13.72 -3.78
C SER A 18 46.93 -12.32 -3.81
N LEU A 19 47.51 -11.35 -4.50
CA LEU A 19 47.02 -9.96 -4.54
C LEU A 19 45.80 -9.78 -5.44
N THR A 20 45.76 -10.46 -6.59
CA THR A 20 44.63 -10.41 -7.53
C THR A 20 43.36 -11.07 -6.98
N ALA A 21 43.49 -12.11 -6.17
CA ALA A 21 42.36 -12.76 -5.51
C ALA A 21 41.73 -11.89 -4.41
N GLN A 22 42.54 -11.19 -3.60
CA GLN A 22 42.05 -10.22 -2.61
C GLN A 22 41.42 -9.00 -3.26
N TYR A 23 42.03 -8.47 -4.33
CA TYR A 23 41.49 -7.33 -5.08
C TYR A 23 40.13 -7.67 -5.73
N ASN A 24 40.00 -8.86 -6.31
CA ASN A 24 38.74 -9.35 -6.87
C ASN A 24 37.65 -9.55 -5.81
N LYS A 25 38.00 -9.98 -4.59
CA LYS A 25 37.03 -10.15 -3.49
C LYS A 25 36.58 -8.81 -2.91
N ALA A 26 37.49 -7.85 -2.78
CA ALA A 26 37.17 -6.49 -2.34
C ALA A 26 36.33 -5.73 -3.37
N ALA A 27 36.68 -5.83 -4.67
CA ALA A 27 35.90 -5.27 -5.76
C ALA A 27 34.50 -5.87 -5.85
N ARG A 28 34.35 -7.20 -5.72
CA ARG A 28 33.04 -7.88 -5.67
C ARG A 28 32.20 -7.49 -4.44
N ARG A 29 32.83 -7.23 -3.29
CA ARG A 29 32.14 -6.72 -2.09
C ARG A 29 31.72 -5.27 -2.26
N GLY A 30 32.55 -4.44 -2.89
CA GLY A 30 32.23 -3.06 -3.22
C GLY A 30 31.07 -2.94 -4.21
N THR A 31 31.06 -3.77 -5.26
CA THR A 31 29.96 -3.81 -6.24
C THR A 31 28.68 -4.40 -5.64
N ALA A 32 28.77 -5.42 -4.78
CA ALA A 32 27.62 -5.96 -4.06
C ALA A 32 27.01 -4.95 -3.08
N LYS A 33 27.86 -4.17 -2.38
CA LYS A 33 27.41 -3.10 -1.48
C LYS A 33 26.74 -1.96 -2.26
N ALA A 34 27.36 -1.50 -3.34
CA ALA A 34 26.77 -0.47 -4.20
C ALA A 34 25.45 -0.93 -4.86
N ALA A 35 25.34 -2.18 -5.28
CA ALA A 35 24.10 -2.75 -5.80
C ALA A 35 23.00 -2.86 -4.72
N SER A 36 23.38 -3.20 -3.49
CA SER A 36 22.46 -3.22 -2.34
C SER A 36 21.94 -1.82 -2.01
N GLU A 37 22.82 -0.82 -2.03
CA GLU A 37 22.46 0.60 -1.78
C GLU A 37 21.57 1.15 -2.91
N LEU A 38 21.88 0.87 -4.17
CA LEU A 38 21.01 1.22 -5.30
C LEU A 38 19.64 0.54 -5.22
N SER A 39 19.59 -0.73 -4.80
CA SER A 39 18.35 -1.48 -4.60
C SER A 39 17.49 -0.90 -3.47
N SER A 40 18.12 -0.50 -2.35
CA SER A 40 17.39 0.16 -1.25
C SER A 40 16.87 1.53 -1.67
N MET A 41 17.68 2.34 -2.35
CA MET A 41 17.24 3.63 -2.88
C MET A 41 16.09 3.50 -3.89
N ALA A 42 16.17 2.55 -4.83
CA ALA A 42 15.10 2.30 -5.78
C ALA A 42 13.80 1.85 -5.09
N ARG A 43 13.90 1.06 -4.02
CA ARG A 43 12.76 0.66 -3.19
C ARG A 43 12.14 1.86 -2.48
N GLU A 44 12.94 2.74 -1.91
CA GLU A 44 12.49 3.94 -1.20
C GLU A 44 11.82 4.96 -2.12
N VAL A 45 12.38 5.18 -3.32
CA VAL A 45 11.77 6.04 -4.35
C VAL A 45 10.40 5.50 -4.77
N ARG A 46 10.29 4.18 -5.01
CA ARG A 46 9.02 3.54 -5.37
C ARG A 46 7.98 3.72 -4.28
N VAL A 47 8.36 3.50 -3.02
CA VAL A 47 7.46 3.61 -1.87
C VAL A 47 7.00 5.06 -1.67
N SER A 48 7.92 6.03 -1.80
CA SER A 48 7.60 7.46 -1.71
C SER A 48 6.60 7.89 -2.78
N ARG A 49 6.77 7.41 -4.02
CA ARG A 49 5.83 7.66 -5.11
C ARG A 49 4.45 7.08 -4.81
N GLN A 50 4.38 5.82 -4.38
CA GLN A 50 3.11 5.16 -4.04
C GLN A 50 2.34 5.89 -2.94
N ILE A 51 3.04 6.48 -1.96
CA ILE A 51 2.40 7.26 -0.90
C ILE A 51 1.84 8.57 -1.45
N ARG A 52 2.58 9.24 -2.33
CA ARG A 52 2.10 10.49 -2.95
C ARG A 52 0.86 10.24 -3.80
N GLU A 53 0.87 9.22 -4.65
CA GLU A 53 -0.29 8.81 -5.45
C GLU A 53 -1.51 8.54 -4.55
N ARG A 54 -1.33 7.79 -3.45
CA ARG A 54 -2.41 7.58 -2.47
C ARG A 54 -2.91 8.89 -1.86
N MET A 55 -2.03 9.83 -1.53
CA MET A 55 -2.45 11.11 -0.98
C MET A 55 -3.28 11.93 -1.95
N GLU A 56 -2.94 11.91 -3.23
CA GLU A 56 -3.73 12.56 -4.27
C GLU A 56 -5.12 11.91 -4.36
N ASP A 57 -5.20 10.57 -4.33
CA ASP A 57 -6.48 9.85 -4.26
C ASP A 57 -7.30 10.27 -3.02
N TYR A 58 -6.65 10.39 -1.86
CA TYR A 58 -7.31 10.84 -0.63
C TYR A 58 -7.79 12.28 -0.71
N ALA A 59 -7.00 13.17 -1.30
CA ALA A 59 -7.38 14.56 -1.48
C ALA A 59 -8.65 14.65 -2.34
N ILE A 60 -8.74 13.85 -3.42
CA ILE A 60 -9.93 13.78 -4.27
C ILE A 60 -11.14 13.28 -3.47
N ILE A 61 -10.99 12.21 -2.68
CA ILE A 61 -12.09 11.64 -1.88
C ILE A 61 -12.55 12.64 -0.81
N ILE A 62 -11.63 13.33 -0.16
CA ILE A 62 -11.93 14.34 0.87
C ILE A 62 -12.61 15.54 0.24
N ASP A 63 -12.10 16.06 -0.87
CA ASP A 63 -12.71 17.17 -1.61
C ASP A 63 -14.13 16.82 -2.06
N TYR A 64 -14.36 15.61 -2.57
CA TYR A 64 -15.70 15.10 -2.86
C TYR A 64 -16.58 15.11 -1.60
N ALA A 65 -16.08 14.56 -0.49
CA ALA A 65 -16.84 14.51 0.76
C ALA A 65 -17.17 15.90 1.32
N VAL A 66 -16.26 16.88 1.18
CA VAL A 66 -16.48 18.28 1.55
C VAL A 66 -17.54 18.92 0.66
N LYS A 67 -17.38 18.84 -0.67
CA LYS A 67 -18.30 19.42 -1.67
C LYS A 67 -19.73 18.91 -1.55
N HIS A 68 -19.89 17.69 -1.07
CA HIS A 68 -21.19 17.06 -0.89
C HIS A 68 -21.69 17.10 0.57
N GLU A 69 -21.05 17.90 1.43
CA GLU A 69 -21.44 18.10 2.85
C GLU A 69 -21.54 16.78 3.63
N GLN A 70 -20.69 15.81 3.27
CA GLN A 70 -20.71 14.46 3.84
C GLN A 70 -20.00 14.40 5.20
N LEU A 71 -19.34 15.47 5.62
CA LEU A 71 -18.53 15.55 6.83
C LEU A 71 -19.00 16.71 7.72
N ASN A 72 -19.22 16.43 9.01
CA ASN A 72 -19.46 17.49 9.98
C ASN A 72 -18.14 18.20 10.39
N PRO A 73 -18.21 19.36 11.08
CA PRO A 73 -17.01 20.11 11.47
C PRO A 73 -16.04 19.35 12.39
N ALA A 74 -16.51 18.39 13.18
CA ALA A 74 -15.64 17.58 14.03
C ALA A 74 -14.89 16.51 13.22
N GLU A 75 -15.56 15.87 12.27
CA GLU A 75 -14.99 14.89 11.35
C GLU A 75 -13.97 15.54 10.41
N MET A 76 -14.30 16.73 9.89
CA MET A 76 -13.39 17.53 9.08
C MET A 76 -12.10 17.85 9.83
N ARG A 77 -12.20 18.30 11.09
CA ARG A 77 -11.03 18.59 11.93
C ARG A 77 -10.15 17.36 12.16
N LYS A 78 -10.76 16.18 12.37
CA LYS A 78 -10.01 14.92 12.52
C LYS A 78 -9.26 14.55 11.24
N ILE A 79 -9.93 14.64 10.08
CA ILE A 79 -9.32 14.33 8.78
C ILE A 79 -8.19 15.30 8.47
N GLN A 80 -8.41 16.60 8.66
CA GLN A 80 -7.38 17.62 8.45
C GLN A 80 -6.16 17.40 9.37
N GLY A 81 -6.40 17.01 10.63
CA GLY A 81 -5.33 16.64 11.55
C GLY A 81 -4.48 15.47 11.05
N ILE A 82 -5.10 14.47 10.38
CA ILE A 82 -4.37 13.36 9.76
C ILE A 82 -3.58 13.86 8.54
N LEU A 83 -4.20 14.62 7.64
CA LEU A 83 -3.54 15.17 6.44
C LEU A 83 -2.31 16.00 6.81
N ASN A 84 -2.45 16.92 7.77
CA ASN A 84 -1.35 17.76 8.23
C ASN A 84 -0.18 16.94 8.81
N ARG A 85 -0.47 15.82 9.51
CA ARG A 85 0.59 14.92 9.99
C ARG A 85 1.32 14.24 8.84
N VAL A 86 0.58 13.73 7.85
CA VAL A 86 1.19 13.07 6.69
C VAL A 86 1.99 14.06 5.86
N GLU A 87 1.50 15.28 5.65
CA GLU A 87 2.19 16.35 4.94
C GLU A 87 3.51 16.74 5.64
N LYS A 88 3.50 16.94 6.96
CA LYS A 88 4.72 17.18 7.73
C LYS A 88 5.74 16.05 7.58
N MET A 89 5.28 14.80 7.60
CA MET A 89 6.16 13.65 7.39
C MET A 89 6.73 13.64 5.95
N LEU A 90 5.96 14.05 4.94
CA LEU A 90 6.43 14.20 3.56
C LEU A 90 7.46 15.31 3.42
N GLU A 91 7.23 16.46 4.03
CA GLU A 91 8.19 17.57 4.03
C GLU A 91 9.51 17.16 4.68
N LYS A 92 9.45 16.46 5.81
CA LYS A 92 10.63 15.88 6.46
C LYS A 92 11.38 14.96 5.50
N SER A 93 10.66 14.07 4.81
CA SER A 93 11.25 13.16 3.82
C SER A 93 11.87 13.89 2.61
N LYS A 94 11.24 14.97 2.13
CA LYS A 94 11.80 15.83 1.07
C LYS A 94 13.12 16.46 1.53
N LYS A 95 13.20 16.94 2.78
CA LYS A 95 14.41 17.56 3.35
C LYS A 95 15.54 16.55 3.56
N SER A 96 15.25 15.31 3.96
CA SER A 96 16.25 14.24 4.08
C SER A 96 16.61 13.60 2.73
N GLY A 97 15.90 13.91 1.65
CA GLY A 97 16.09 13.34 0.32
C GLY A 97 15.61 11.89 0.17
N GLN A 98 15.13 11.27 1.25
CA GLN A 98 14.71 9.86 1.32
C GLN A 98 13.54 9.69 2.31
N MET A 99 12.70 8.68 2.07
CA MET A 99 11.67 8.22 3.00
C MET A 99 12.03 6.82 3.46
N SER A 100 12.11 6.60 4.77
CA SER A 100 12.33 5.25 5.27
C SER A 100 11.08 4.38 5.07
N VAL A 101 11.28 3.06 5.00
CA VAL A 101 10.16 2.09 4.89
C VAL A 101 9.21 2.18 6.09
N ASP A 102 9.71 2.51 7.27
CA ASP A 102 8.90 2.63 8.48
C ASP A 102 8.09 3.93 8.51
N GLU A 103 8.66 5.04 8.03
CA GLU A 103 7.94 6.30 7.83
C GLU A 103 6.81 6.09 6.83
N ALA A 104 7.10 5.39 5.73
CA ALA A 104 6.13 5.03 4.72
C ALA A 104 4.99 4.14 5.24
N LYS A 105 5.33 3.13 6.06
CA LYS A 105 4.34 2.26 6.71
C LYS A 105 3.44 3.05 7.66
N THR A 106 4.01 4.00 8.37
CA THR A 106 3.28 4.88 9.29
C THR A 106 2.33 5.82 8.53
N MET A 107 2.80 6.47 7.47
CA MET A 107 1.95 7.27 6.59
C MET A 107 0.79 6.44 6.01
N ASN A 108 1.09 5.24 5.52
CA ASN A 108 0.05 4.35 4.98
C ASN A 108 -1.00 3.98 6.02
N ARG A 109 -0.61 3.78 7.29
CA ARG A 109 -1.56 3.52 8.37
C ARG A 109 -2.44 4.74 8.64
N GLU A 110 -1.86 5.93 8.73
CA GLU A 110 -2.62 7.17 8.96
C GLU A 110 -3.58 7.48 7.81
N LEU A 111 -3.13 7.36 6.57
CA LEU A 111 -3.97 7.53 5.38
C LEU A 111 -5.10 6.49 5.34
N SER A 112 -4.82 5.23 5.67
CA SER A 112 -5.86 4.20 5.76
C SER A 112 -6.91 4.51 6.83
N LYS A 113 -6.52 5.15 7.95
CA LYS A 113 -7.48 5.59 8.98
C LYS A 113 -8.38 6.69 8.43
N ALA A 114 -7.82 7.71 7.77
CA ALA A 114 -8.61 8.77 7.14
C ALA A 114 -9.60 8.22 6.10
N TYR A 115 -9.15 7.27 5.28
CA TYR A 115 -10.02 6.60 4.32
C TYR A 115 -11.21 5.92 4.96
N ARG A 116 -10.94 5.10 5.99
CA ARG A 116 -11.96 4.33 6.69
C ARG A 116 -12.98 5.30 7.28
N MET A 117 -12.51 6.37 7.91
CA MET A 117 -13.40 7.42 8.42
C MET A 117 -14.31 7.98 7.33
N LEU A 118 -13.76 8.41 6.18
CA LEU A 118 -14.55 8.93 5.06
C LEU A 118 -15.56 7.90 4.54
N TRP A 119 -15.15 6.64 4.47
CA TRP A 119 -15.98 5.55 3.97
C TRP A 119 -17.17 5.26 4.90
N PHE A 120 -16.94 5.20 6.21
CA PHE A 120 -17.99 4.97 7.21
C PHE A 120 -18.89 6.18 7.47
N LEU A 121 -18.44 7.39 7.11
CA LEU A 121 -19.13 8.64 7.38
C LEU A 121 -19.94 9.19 6.21
N ARG A 122 -20.09 8.47 5.10
CA ARG A 122 -20.79 8.99 3.91
C ARG A 122 -22.22 9.41 4.26
N ARG A 123 -22.50 10.71 4.16
CA ARG A 123 -23.82 11.33 4.31
C ARG A 123 -24.22 12.03 3.01
N ASN A 124 -25.51 12.17 2.76
CA ASN A 124 -26.02 13.04 1.70
C ASN A 124 -26.06 14.50 2.19
N LYS A 125 -26.41 15.43 1.28
CA LYS A 125 -26.55 16.87 1.59
C LYS A 125 -27.54 17.21 2.71
N LEU A 126 -28.40 16.26 3.10
CA LEU A 126 -29.37 16.42 4.20
C LEU A 126 -28.82 15.83 5.51
N GLY A 127 -27.55 15.46 5.56
CA GLY A 127 -26.90 14.82 6.71
C GLY A 127 -27.33 13.37 6.95
N LYS A 128 -28.17 12.77 6.09
CA LYS A 128 -28.60 11.37 6.19
C LYS A 128 -27.54 10.45 5.61
N ASN A 129 -27.32 9.28 6.21
CA ASN A 129 -26.38 8.31 5.69
C ASN A 129 -26.67 7.98 4.22
N GLN A 130 -25.63 8.05 3.40
CA GLN A 130 -25.72 7.70 1.98
C GLN A 130 -25.61 6.18 1.85
N LYS A 131 -26.65 5.55 1.31
CA LYS A 131 -26.59 4.13 0.97
C LYS A 131 -25.55 3.91 -0.13
N ILE A 132 -24.80 2.82 -0.03
CA ILE A 132 -23.87 2.41 -1.09
C ILE A 132 -24.64 1.48 -2.02
N VAL A 133 -24.60 1.73 -3.31
CA VAL A 133 -25.23 0.82 -4.29
C VAL A 133 -24.22 -0.20 -4.77
N PHE A 134 -24.54 -1.48 -4.63
CA PHE A 134 -23.73 -2.61 -5.05
C PHE A 134 -24.58 -3.57 -5.88
N LEU A 135 -24.21 -3.78 -7.16
CA LEU A 135 -24.97 -4.62 -8.10
C LEU A 135 -26.47 -4.25 -8.15
N GLY A 136 -26.77 -2.94 -8.12
CA GLY A 136 -28.15 -2.42 -8.15
C GLY A 136 -28.92 -2.49 -6.83
N ARG A 137 -28.34 -3.06 -5.76
CA ARG A 137 -28.94 -3.12 -4.42
C ARG A 137 -28.28 -2.15 -3.47
N ASN A 138 -29.00 -1.65 -2.48
CA ASN A 138 -28.37 -0.86 -1.44
C ASN A 138 -27.69 -1.80 -0.45
N ILE A 139 -26.46 -1.48 -0.08
CA ILE A 139 -25.78 -2.08 1.06
C ILE A 139 -25.69 -1.03 2.16
N VAL A 140 -26.02 -1.44 3.38
CA VAL A 140 -25.96 -0.61 4.57
C VAL A 140 -25.14 -1.35 5.61
N LEU A 141 -24.22 -0.65 6.28
CA LEU A 141 -23.46 -1.26 7.38
C LEU A 141 -24.44 -1.70 8.47
N ARG A 142 -24.34 -2.95 8.94
CA ARG A 142 -25.20 -3.45 10.02
C ARG A 142 -25.16 -2.50 11.22
N ASP A 143 -26.31 -2.34 11.87
CA ASP A 143 -26.49 -1.39 12.97
C ASP A 143 -25.48 -1.61 14.12
N GLU A 144 -25.06 -2.86 14.35
CA GLU A 144 -24.04 -3.19 15.35
C GLU A 144 -22.71 -2.47 15.11
N TYR A 145 -22.19 -2.48 13.87
CA TYR A 145 -20.91 -1.86 13.52
C TYR A 145 -21.07 -0.35 13.36
N ARG A 146 -22.24 0.10 12.90
CA ARG A 146 -22.57 1.52 12.82
C ARG A 146 -22.62 2.16 14.21
N ALA A 147 -23.32 1.54 15.16
CA ALA A 147 -23.38 2.03 16.54
C ALA A 147 -22.01 1.99 17.24
N LYS A 148 -21.16 1.01 16.93
CA LYS A 148 -19.75 0.99 17.40
C LYS A 148 -18.96 2.15 16.79
N PHE A 149 -19.15 2.43 15.51
CA PHE A 149 -18.47 3.53 14.83
C PHE A 149 -18.86 4.89 15.42
N ASP A 150 -20.17 5.14 15.57
CA ASP A 150 -20.72 6.39 16.09
C ASP A 150 -20.24 6.68 17.53
N ARG A 151 -20.11 5.63 18.36
CA ARG A 151 -19.58 5.72 19.72
C ARG A 151 -18.05 5.73 19.80
N GLY A 152 -17.35 5.61 18.67
CA GLY A 152 -15.89 5.56 18.61
C GLY A 152 -15.28 4.27 19.18
N SER A 153 -16.07 3.21 19.34
CA SER A 153 -15.64 1.92 19.89
C SER A 153 -15.35 0.86 18.82
N LEU A 154 -15.59 1.15 17.53
CA LEU A 154 -15.22 0.26 16.43
C LEU A 154 -13.71 0.21 16.32
N ASN A 155 -13.12 -0.96 16.55
CA ASN A 155 -11.67 -1.07 16.61
C ASN A 155 -11.04 -1.15 15.21
N GLN A 156 -9.71 -1.00 15.14
CA GLN A 156 -8.99 -0.97 13.87
C GLN A 156 -9.08 -2.28 13.08
N LYS A 157 -9.18 -3.43 13.77
CA LYS A 157 -9.32 -4.74 13.13
C LYS A 157 -10.71 -4.88 12.50
N GLU A 158 -11.77 -4.58 13.23
CA GLU A 158 -13.14 -4.57 12.71
C GLU A 158 -13.28 -3.63 11.51
N MET A 159 -12.75 -2.41 11.59
CA MET A 159 -12.73 -1.50 10.43
C MET A 159 -11.97 -2.07 9.23
N GLN A 160 -10.90 -2.83 9.47
CA GLN A 160 -10.13 -3.46 8.41
C GLN A 160 -10.91 -4.60 7.76
N ASP A 161 -11.55 -5.44 8.57
CA ASP A 161 -12.29 -6.60 8.12
C ASP A 161 -13.53 -6.17 7.31
N ILE A 162 -14.27 -5.15 7.77
CA ILE A 162 -15.39 -4.55 7.02
C ILE A 162 -14.94 -4.03 5.65
N MET A 163 -13.84 -3.28 5.61
CA MET A 163 -13.31 -2.76 4.34
C MET A 163 -12.79 -3.88 3.45
N HIS A 164 -12.19 -4.91 4.04
CA HIS A 164 -11.72 -6.08 3.31
C HIS A 164 -12.89 -6.80 2.63
N ALA A 165 -14.00 -7.04 3.35
CA ALA A 165 -15.21 -7.61 2.78
C ALA A 165 -15.74 -6.78 1.60
N TYR A 166 -15.85 -5.45 1.77
CA TYR A 166 -16.27 -4.56 0.68
C TYR A 166 -15.38 -4.68 -0.56
N TYR A 167 -14.06 -4.66 -0.40
CA TYR A 167 -13.13 -4.76 -1.52
C TYR A 167 -13.08 -6.14 -2.15
N SER A 168 -13.22 -7.20 -1.36
CA SER A 168 -13.32 -8.58 -1.86
C SER A 168 -14.55 -8.73 -2.72
N ALA A 169 -15.71 -8.26 -2.26
CA ALA A 169 -16.92 -8.22 -3.08
C ALA A 169 -16.74 -7.36 -4.34
N TRP A 170 -16.09 -6.19 -4.23
CA TRP A 170 -15.81 -5.32 -5.39
C TRP A 170 -14.95 -6.02 -6.44
N ARG A 171 -13.95 -6.81 -6.05
CA ARG A 171 -13.14 -7.60 -7.01
C ARG A 171 -13.99 -8.63 -7.75
N VAL A 172 -14.88 -9.33 -7.05
CA VAL A 172 -15.82 -10.27 -7.68
C VAL A 172 -16.78 -9.53 -8.62
N ARG A 173 -17.22 -8.32 -8.24
CA ARG A 173 -18.02 -7.44 -9.10
C ARG A 173 -17.28 -7.02 -10.37
N GLU A 174 -15.99 -6.72 -10.31
CA GLU A 174 -15.24 -6.41 -11.53
C GLU A 174 -15.13 -7.64 -12.45
N GLN A 175 -15.09 -8.86 -11.90
CA GLN A 175 -15.20 -10.08 -12.72
C GLN A 175 -16.56 -10.19 -13.41
N LEU A 176 -17.65 -9.80 -12.74
CA LEU A 176 -19.01 -9.75 -13.33
C LEU A 176 -19.13 -8.85 -14.56
N ARG A 177 -18.24 -7.86 -14.71
CA ARG A 177 -18.20 -6.96 -15.86
C ARG A 177 -17.53 -7.58 -17.09
N THR A 178 -17.07 -8.83 -17.00
CA THR A 178 -16.46 -9.55 -18.13
C THR A 178 -17.55 -10.00 -19.10
N ASP A 179 -17.41 -9.69 -20.39
CA ASP A 179 -18.47 -9.83 -21.40
C ASP A 179 -18.89 -11.28 -21.73
N ASN A 180 -18.11 -12.28 -21.32
CA ASN A 180 -18.30 -13.69 -21.70
C ASN A 180 -18.78 -14.62 -20.56
N LEU A 181 -19.41 -14.07 -19.51
CA LEU A 181 -19.95 -14.89 -18.43
C LEU A 181 -21.28 -15.53 -18.82
N ASN A 182 -21.37 -16.85 -18.66
CA ASN A 182 -22.65 -17.53 -18.82
C ASN A 182 -23.61 -17.19 -17.64
N PRO A 183 -24.93 -17.37 -17.78
CA PRO A 183 -25.89 -17.00 -16.74
C PRO A 183 -25.66 -17.68 -15.38
N LYS A 184 -25.21 -18.94 -15.37
CA LYS A 184 -24.90 -19.68 -14.12
C LYS A 184 -23.69 -19.08 -13.39
N GLN A 185 -22.65 -18.72 -14.13
CA GLN A 185 -21.45 -18.09 -13.59
C GLN A 185 -21.77 -16.70 -13.05
N ARG A 186 -22.57 -15.92 -13.80
CA ARG A 186 -23.03 -14.60 -13.35
C ARG A 186 -23.80 -14.70 -12.02
N LEU A 187 -24.78 -15.60 -11.93
CA LEU A 187 -25.54 -15.82 -10.69
C LEU A 187 -24.65 -16.27 -9.52
N ARG A 188 -23.67 -17.14 -9.78
CA ARG A 188 -22.71 -17.59 -8.76
C ARG A 188 -21.88 -16.43 -8.22
N LEU A 189 -21.32 -15.59 -9.09
CA LEU A 189 -20.50 -14.44 -8.71
C LEU A 189 -21.33 -13.35 -8.01
N GLU A 190 -22.57 -13.13 -8.44
CA GLU A 190 -23.50 -12.23 -7.74
C GLU A 190 -23.79 -12.72 -6.32
N ARG A 191 -24.04 -14.02 -6.16
CA ARG A 191 -24.24 -14.64 -4.85
C ARG A 191 -22.99 -14.50 -3.98
N GLU A 192 -21.82 -14.80 -4.52
CA GLU A 192 -20.53 -14.65 -3.83
C GLU A 192 -20.30 -13.21 -3.36
N CYS A 193 -20.60 -12.21 -4.19
CA CYS A 193 -20.54 -10.80 -3.77
C CYS A 193 -21.39 -10.54 -2.53
N PHE A 194 -22.64 -10.99 -2.53
CA PHE A 194 -23.57 -10.74 -1.44
C PHE A 194 -23.29 -11.58 -0.19
N GLU A 195 -22.79 -12.80 -0.34
CA GLU A 195 -22.32 -13.63 0.76
C GLU A 195 -21.16 -12.95 1.50
N ILE A 196 -20.15 -12.46 0.76
CA ILE A 196 -19.03 -11.70 1.35
C ILE A 196 -19.52 -10.45 2.08
N LEU A 197 -20.45 -9.70 1.48
CA LEU A 197 -20.99 -8.48 2.10
C LEU A 197 -21.86 -8.78 3.33
N SER A 198 -22.56 -9.92 3.35
CA SER A 198 -23.57 -10.23 4.36
C SER A 198 -23.06 -10.24 5.80
N GLU A 199 -21.75 -10.49 6.01
CA GLU A 199 -21.13 -10.49 7.33
C GLU A 199 -21.17 -9.11 8.00
N TYR A 200 -21.01 -8.03 7.22
CA TYR A 200 -20.91 -6.66 7.74
C TYR A 200 -22.04 -5.75 7.25
N PHE A 201 -22.75 -6.14 6.20
CA PHE A 201 -23.76 -5.33 5.54
C PHE A 201 -25.11 -6.02 5.50
N THR A 202 -26.17 -5.23 5.61
CA THR A 202 -27.52 -5.61 5.22
C THR A 202 -27.78 -5.17 3.77
N LEU A 203 -28.58 -5.96 3.06
CA LEU A 203 -29.07 -5.63 1.74
C LEU A 203 -30.45 -5.02 1.87
N ASP A 204 -30.59 -3.80 1.37
CA ASP A 204 -31.82 -2.99 1.34
C ASP A 204 -32.36 -2.86 -0.09
#